data_AF-Q9B4W3-F1
#
_entry.id   AF-Q9B4W3-F1
#
_cell.length_a   1.000
_cell.length_b   1.000
_cell.length_c   1.000
_cell.angle_alpha   90.00
_cell.angle_beta   90.00
_cell.angle_gamma   90.00
#
_symmetry.space_group_name_H-M   'P 1'
#
loop_
_entity.id
_entity.type
_entity.pdbx_description
1 polymer ?
#
loop_
_entity_poly.entity_id
_entity_poly.type
_entity_poly.pdbx_seq_one_letter_code
_entity_poly.pdbx_strand_id
1 'polypeptide(L)'
;TNRAPFDLTEGESELVSGFNVEYAGGPFALFFLAEYSNILLMNTLSAVLFFGPTMNHLQPEMLTINLIIKASALSILFLWVRASYPRFRYDQLMHLIWKNFLPFTIAMTLVHISLPITISGIPPFF
;
A
#
# COMPACT_ATOMS: atom_id res chain seq x y z
N THR A 1 -1.60 -0.15 5.98
CA THR A 1 -1.47 1.25 6.43
C THR A 1 -2.84 1.71 6.91
N ASN A 2 -3.08 1.71 8.22
CA ASN A 2 -4.37 2.07 8.82
C ASN A 2 -4.60 3.59 8.69
N ARG A 3 -4.93 4.05 7.49
CA ARG A 3 -5.02 5.48 7.16
C ARG A 3 -6.24 5.75 6.32
N ALA A 4 -6.72 6.98 6.41
CA ALA A 4 -7.97 7.38 5.78
C ALA A 4 -7.86 7.14 4.26
N PRO A 5 -8.84 6.46 3.64
CA PRO A 5 -10.22 6.26 4.12
C PRO A 5 -10.49 4.96 4.90
N PHE A 6 -9.46 4.13 5.16
CA PHE A 6 -9.55 2.84 5.87
C PHE A 6 -9.04 2.92 7.33
N ASP A 7 -9.15 4.11 7.92
CA ASP A 7 -8.66 4.42 9.27
C ASP A 7 -9.76 4.16 10.31
N LEU A 8 -9.95 2.88 10.65
CA LEU A 8 -10.99 2.44 11.57
C LEU A 8 -10.50 2.46 13.02
N THR A 9 -9.26 2.06 13.25
CA THR A 9 -8.65 2.00 14.59
C THR A 9 -8.50 3.37 15.24
N GLU A 10 -8.31 4.44 14.45
CA GLU A 10 -8.27 5.83 14.94
C GLU A 10 -9.65 6.52 14.89
N GLY A 11 -10.61 5.96 14.14
CA GLY A 11 -11.97 6.49 14.00
C GLY A 11 -12.93 6.02 15.10
N GLU A 12 -12.85 4.75 15.51
CA GLU A 12 -13.63 4.23 16.65
C GLU A 12 -13.13 4.72 18.02
N SER A 13 -11.99 5.42 18.01
CA SER A 13 -11.34 6.04 19.16
C SER A 13 -11.58 7.55 19.28
N GLU A 14 -12.52 8.11 18.53
CA GLU A 14 -12.99 9.49 18.74
C GLU A 14 -13.68 9.70 20.11
N LEU A 15 -13.89 8.64 20.90
CA LEU A 15 -14.30 8.71 22.30
C LEU A 15 -13.14 8.69 23.32
N VAL A 16 -11.98 8.12 22.98
CA VAL A 16 -10.71 8.06 23.75
C VAL A 16 -9.68 7.52 22.75
N SER A 17 -8.51 8.14 22.53
CA SER A 17 -7.57 7.87 21.40
C SER A 17 -6.93 6.46 21.34
N GLY A 18 -7.75 5.42 21.37
CA GLY A 18 -7.49 4.03 21.04
C GLY A 18 -6.37 3.42 21.87
N PHE A 19 -5.57 2.60 21.20
CA PHE A 19 -4.41 1.92 21.78
C PHE A 19 -3.24 2.87 22.11
N ASN A 20 -3.27 4.11 21.62
CA ASN A 20 -2.19 5.09 21.84
C ASN A 20 -2.32 5.84 23.18
N VAL A 21 -3.47 5.78 23.86
CA VAL A 21 -3.71 6.51 25.12
C VAL A 21 -2.83 6.05 26.27
N GLU A 22 -2.48 4.77 26.29
CA GLU A 22 -1.74 4.18 27.41
C GLU A 22 -0.23 4.46 27.35
N TYR A 23 0.26 4.99 26.22
CA TYR A 23 1.68 5.21 25.99
C TYR A 23 2.05 6.70 26.12
N ALA A 24 2.90 7.02 27.10
CA ALA A 24 3.42 8.37 27.29
C ALA A 24 4.81 8.56 26.64
N GLY A 25 4.98 9.63 25.86
CA GLY A 25 6.30 10.13 25.42
C GLY A 25 7.03 9.24 24.41
N GLY A 26 7.98 8.43 24.87
CA GLY A 26 8.92 7.67 24.02
C GLY A 26 8.26 6.56 23.19
N PRO A 27 7.52 5.62 23.80
CA PRO A 27 6.81 4.57 23.06
C PRO A 27 5.76 5.10 22.09
N PHE A 28 5.11 6.22 22.42
CA PHE A 28 4.20 6.92 21.53
C PHE A 28 4.90 7.37 20.24
N ALA A 29 6.09 7.99 20.36
CA ALA A 29 6.87 8.41 19.19
C ALA A 29 7.28 7.22 18.29
N LEU A 30 7.57 6.05 18.88
CA LEU A 30 7.89 4.84 18.12
C LEU A 30 6.70 4.31 17.31
N PHE A 31 5.48 4.41 17.83
CA PHE A 31 4.28 4.03 17.07
C PHE A 31 4.06 4.93 15.85
N PHE A 32 4.20 6.26 15.99
CA PHE A 32 4.13 7.17 14.83
C PHE A 32 5.23 6.88 13.82
N LEU A 33 6.46 6.69 14.29
CA LEU A 33 7.59 6.38 13.42
C LEU A 33 7.36 5.06 12.67
N ALA A 34 6.84 4.03 13.34
CA ALA A 34 6.51 2.74 12.73
C ALA A 34 5.36 2.86 11.72
N GLU A 35 4.35 3.68 12.00
CA GLU A 35 3.24 3.88 11.07
C GLU A 35 3.71 4.59 9.79
N TYR A 36 4.50 5.65 9.92
CA TYR A 36 5.05 6.37 8.77
C TYR A 36 6.09 5.56 8.01
N SER A 37 6.93 4.77 8.69
CA SER A 37 7.88 3.88 8.02
C SER A 37 7.15 2.80 7.23
N ASN A 38 6.05 2.25 7.75
CA ASN A 38 5.21 1.30 7.02
C ASN A 38 4.56 1.92 5.77
N ILE A 39 4.16 3.19 5.81
CA ILE A 39 3.63 3.88 4.62
C ILE A 39 4.71 4.01 3.55
N LEU A 40 5.91 4.45 3.93
CA LEU A 40 7.03 4.58 3.00
C LEU A 40 7.44 3.22 2.43
N LEU A 41 7.52 2.17 3.26
CA LEU A 41 7.84 0.81 2.83
C LEU A 41 6.82 0.26 1.84
N MET A 42 5.52 0.44 2.10
CA MET A 42 4.47 -0.05 1.17
C MET A 42 4.48 0.73 -0.15
N ASN A 43 4.79 2.03 -0.13
CA ASN A 43 4.92 2.84 -1.34
C ASN A 43 6.17 2.47 -2.16
N THR A 44 7.31 2.17 -1.52
CA THR A 44 8.50 1.69 -2.24
C THR A 44 8.26 0.29 -2.81
N LEU A 45 7.63 -0.62 -2.06
CA LEU A 45 7.31 -1.97 -2.52
C LEU A 45 6.34 -1.95 -3.71
N SER A 46 5.30 -1.11 -3.67
CA SER A 46 4.39 -0.94 -4.81
C SER A 46 5.06 -0.29 -6.03
N ALA A 47 5.97 0.66 -5.82
CA ALA A 47 6.78 1.23 -6.90
C ALA A 47 7.63 0.16 -7.61
N VAL A 48 8.22 -0.77 -6.86
CA VAL A 48 9.01 -1.88 -7.42
C VAL A 48 8.13 -2.87 -8.17
N LEU A 49 6.99 -3.28 -7.60
CA LEU A 49 6.12 -4.29 -8.20
C LEU A 49 5.42 -3.82 -9.48
N PHE A 50 4.92 -2.58 -9.51
CA PHE A 50 4.09 -2.10 -10.63
C PHE A 50 4.83 -1.18 -11.59
N PHE A 51 5.74 -0.35 -11.08
CA PHE A 51 6.41 0.68 -11.87
C PHE A 51 7.90 0.40 -12.08
N GLY A 52 8.36 -0.84 -11.84
CA GLY A 52 9.75 -1.33 -11.94
C GLY A 52 10.78 -0.33 -12.51
N PRO A 53 11.79 0.10 -11.73
CA PRO A 53 12.72 1.12 -12.21
C PRO A 53 13.63 0.58 -13.32
N THR A 54 14.01 1.45 -14.25
CA THR A 54 14.85 1.09 -15.40
C THR A 54 16.26 0.77 -14.95
N MET A 55 16.70 -0.48 -15.20
CA MET A 55 18.04 -0.94 -14.84
C MET A 55 19.03 -0.52 -15.92
N ASN A 56 19.83 0.52 -15.66
CA ASN A 56 20.94 0.91 -16.52
C ASN A 56 22.25 0.41 -15.91
N HIS A 57 22.87 -0.62 -16.51
CA HIS A 57 24.11 -1.22 -15.99
C HIS A 57 25.29 -0.24 -15.96
N LEU A 58 25.30 0.75 -16.86
CA LEU A 58 26.36 1.76 -16.97
C LEU A 58 26.28 2.83 -15.86
N GLN A 59 25.11 3.03 -15.26
CA GLN A 59 24.88 4.07 -14.24
C GLN A 59 23.90 3.55 -13.18
N PRO A 60 24.40 2.83 -12.16
CA PRO A 60 23.55 2.25 -11.12
C PRO A 60 22.87 3.32 -10.25
N GLU A 61 23.40 4.54 -10.19
CA GLU A 61 22.79 5.65 -9.44
C GLU A 61 21.46 6.12 -10.05
N MET A 62 21.27 5.97 -11.36
CA MET A 62 20.00 6.34 -12.01
C MET A 62 18.85 5.44 -11.57
N LEU A 63 19.17 4.21 -11.14
CA LEU A 63 18.19 3.28 -10.59
C LEU A 63 17.57 3.82 -9.30
N THR A 64 18.43 4.25 -8.36
CA THR A 64 18.00 4.73 -7.04
C THR A 64 17.21 6.03 -7.17
N ILE A 65 17.67 6.93 -8.05
CA ILE A 65 16.96 8.19 -8.33
C ILE A 65 15.56 7.91 -8.92
N ASN A 66 15.46 7.02 -9.91
CA ASN A 66 14.17 6.67 -10.53
C ASN A 66 13.21 6.04 -9.51
N LEU A 67 13.72 5.15 -8.65
CA LEU A 67 12.93 4.54 -7.58
C LEU A 67 12.43 5.58 -6.57
N ILE A 68 13.30 6.49 -6.11
CA ILE A 68 12.94 7.55 -5.16
C ILE A 68 11.87 8.47 -5.75
N ILE A 69 12.00 8.86 -7.03
CA ILE A 69 11.01 9.69 -7.71
C ILE A 69 9.65 8.98 -7.79
N LYS A 70 9.61 7.70 -8.19
CA LYS A 70 8.37 6.92 -8.26
C LYS A 70 7.73 6.70 -6.88
N ALA A 71 8.53 6.36 -5.88
CA ALA A 71 8.05 6.13 -4.51
C ALA A 71 7.53 7.44 -3.87
N SER A 72 8.22 8.57 -4.08
CA SER A 72 7.76 9.88 -3.61
C SER A 72 6.47 10.33 -4.31
N ALA A 73 6.35 10.10 -5.62
CA ALA A 73 5.09 10.37 -6.34
C ALA A 73 3.90 9.57 -5.77
N LEU A 74 4.10 8.27 -5.46
CA LEU A 74 3.08 7.45 -4.79
C LEU A 74 2.76 7.94 -3.37
N SER A 75 3.75 8.41 -2.62
CA SER A 75 3.52 8.99 -1.29
C SER A 75 2.69 10.29 -1.33
N ILE A 76 2.90 11.12 -2.35
CA ILE A 76 2.09 12.33 -2.60
C ILE A 76 0.66 11.94 -2.95
N LEU A 77 0.47 10.93 -3.79
CA LEU A 77 -0.86 10.40 -4.09
C LEU A 77 -1.57 9.90 -2.84
N PHE A 78 -0.86 9.22 -1.93
CA PHE A 78 -1.42 8.76 -0.66
C PHE A 78 -1.89 9.92 0.23
N LEU A 79 -1.08 10.99 0.33
CA LEU A 79 -1.46 12.22 1.04
C LEU A 79 -2.67 12.90 0.39
N TRP A 80 -2.74 12.90 -0.94
CA TRP A 80 -3.85 13.48 -1.69
C TRP A 80 -5.16 12.71 -1.51
N VAL A 81 -5.11 11.37 -1.54
CA VAL A 81 -6.26 10.50 -1.26
C VAL A 81 -6.78 10.75 0.16
N ARG A 82 -5.87 10.87 1.15
CA ARG A 82 -6.22 11.22 2.53
C ARG A 82 -6.94 12.57 2.62
N ALA A 83 -6.53 13.56 1.83
CA ALA A 83 -7.14 14.89 1.86
C ALA A 83 -8.50 14.96 1.14
N SER A 84 -8.76 14.05 0.19
CA SER A 84 -9.91 14.15 -0.71
C SER A 84 -11.13 13.31 -0.29
N TYR A 85 -10.90 12.16 0.36
CA TYR A 85 -11.98 11.21 0.64
C TYR A 85 -12.42 11.19 2.12
N PRO A 86 -13.73 11.11 2.39
CA PRO A 86 -14.23 10.89 3.74
C PRO A 86 -13.92 9.46 4.21
N ARG A 87 -13.97 9.24 5.53
CA ARG A 87 -13.72 7.93 6.14
C ARG A 87 -14.84 6.93 5.80
N PHE A 88 -14.49 5.68 5.50
CA PHE A 88 -15.46 4.59 5.34
C PHE A 88 -15.83 3.97 6.69
N ARG A 89 -17.10 3.57 6.83
CA ARG A 89 -17.55 2.77 7.98
C ARG A 89 -17.05 1.32 7.86
N TYR A 90 -16.81 0.66 9.00
CA TYR A 90 -16.37 -0.74 9.07
C TYR A 90 -17.20 -1.67 8.16
N ASP A 91 -18.53 -1.55 8.22
CA ASP A 91 -19.44 -2.38 7.43
C ASP A 91 -19.25 -2.21 5.92
N GLN A 92 -18.98 -0.98 5.47
CA GLN A 92 -18.73 -0.66 4.07
C GLN A 92 -17.35 -1.18 3.62
N LEU A 93 -16.34 -1.08 4.48
CA LEU A 93 -15.02 -1.64 4.23
C LEU A 93 -15.10 -3.17 4.10
N MET A 94 -15.79 -3.83 5.04
CA MET A 94 -15.96 -5.28 5.02
C MET A 94 -16.71 -5.73 3.77
N HIS A 95 -17.77 -5.01 3.39
CA HIS A 95 -18.49 -5.25 2.14
C HIS A 95 -17.58 -5.09 0.92
N LEU A 96 -16.79 -4.01 0.85
CA LEU A 96 -15.89 -3.73 -0.26
C LEU A 96 -14.84 -4.84 -0.42
N ILE A 97 -14.20 -5.26 0.68
CA ILE A 97 -13.16 -6.29 0.64
C ILE A 97 -13.75 -7.65 0.26
N TRP A 98 -14.85 -8.06 0.89
CA TRP A 98 -15.35 -9.43 0.75
C TRP A 98 -16.27 -9.65 -0.45
N LYS A 99 -17.07 -8.65 -0.82
CA LYS A 99 -18.04 -8.81 -1.91
C LYS A 99 -17.53 -8.27 -3.24
N ASN A 100 -16.63 -7.28 -3.23
CA ASN A 100 -16.14 -6.68 -4.47
C ASN A 100 -14.71 -7.13 -4.77
N PHE A 101 -13.76 -6.88 -3.86
CA PHE A 101 -12.35 -7.20 -4.13
C PHE A 101 -12.10 -8.71 -4.17
N LEU A 102 -12.63 -9.49 -3.22
CA LEU A 102 -12.34 -10.93 -3.14
C LEU A 102 -12.77 -11.70 -4.40
N PRO A 103 -13.99 -11.55 -4.96
CA PRO A 103 -14.34 -12.25 -6.20
C PRO A 103 -13.49 -11.78 -7.39
N PHE A 104 -13.15 -10.48 -7.43
CA PHE A 104 -12.31 -9.92 -8.49
C PHE A 104 -10.87 -10.45 -8.43
N THR A 105 -10.28 -10.55 -7.24
CA THR A 105 -8.92 -11.11 -7.10
C THR A 105 -8.88 -12.57 -7.50
N ILE A 106 -9.90 -13.37 -7.13
CA ILE A 106 -9.99 -14.78 -7.55
C ILE A 106 -10.14 -14.90 -9.07
N ALA A 107 -10.94 -14.03 -9.70
CA ALA A 107 -11.05 -14.01 -11.15
C ALA A 107 -9.71 -13.65 -11.82
N MET A 108 -9.01 -12.63 -11.31
CA MET A 108 -7.72 -12.20 -11.86
C MET A 108 -6.62 -13.24 -11.65
N THR A 109 -6.58 -13.95 -10.52
CA THR A 109 -5.58 -15.02 -10.31
C THR A 109 -5.77 -16.17 -11.29
N LEU A 110 -7.01 -16.59 -11.54
CA LEU A 110 -7.31 -17.61 -12.56
C LEU A 110 -6.87 -17.16 -13.96
N VAL A 111 -7.14 -15.90 -14.32
CA VAL A 111 -6.69 -15.33 -15.61
C VAL A 111 -5.17 -15.31 -15.69
N HIS A 112 -4.47 -14.81 -14.67
CA HIS A 112 -3.00 -14.75 -14.66
C HIS A 112 -2.33 -16.12 -14.68
N ILE A 113 -2.97 -17.18 -14.18
CA ILE A 113 -2.48 -18.56 -14.31
C ILE A 113 -2.69 -19.07 -15.74
N SER A 114 -3.88 -18.85 -16.31
CA SER A 114 -4.25 -19.38 -17.64
C SER A 114 -3.55 -18.68 -18.80
N LEU A 115 -3.35 -17.36 -18.72
CA LEU A 115 -2.89 -16.52 -19.84
C LEU A 115 -1.46 -16.84 -20.31
N PRO A 116 -0.45 -17.04 -19.43
CA PRO A 116 0.88 -17.47 -19.85
C PRO A 116 0.88 -18.85 -20.53
N ILE A 117 -0.03 -19.75 -20.10
CA ILE A 117 -0.15 -21.10 -20.67
C ILE A 117 -0.72 -21.03 -22.09
N THR A 118 -1.79 -20.26 -22.30
CA THR A 118 -2.45 -20.15 -23.62
C THR A 118 -1.58 -19.44 -24.66
N ILE A 119 -0.80 -18.45 -24.25
CA ILE A 119 0.10 -17.69 -25.14
C ILE A 119 1.47 -18.37 -25.28
N SER A 120 1.70 -19.52 -24.63
CA SER A 120 3.01 -20.19 -24.55
C SER A 120 4.14 -19.26 -24.05
N GLY A 121 3.79 -18.35 -23.15
CA GLY A 121 4.66 -17.30 -22.61
C GLY A 121 4.99 -17.50 -21.13
N ILE A 122 5.21 -18.75 -20.71
CA ILE A 122 5.61 -19.05 -19.33
C ILE A 122 7.00 -18.45 -19.10
N PRO A 123 7.18 -17.59 -18.08
CA PRO A 123 8.48 -17.00 -17.80
C PRO A 123 9.51 -18.09 -17.45
N PRO A 124 10.80 -17.89 -17.78
CA PRO A 124 11.84 -18.84 -17.40
C PRO A 124 11.94 -18.92 -15.87
N PHE A 125 12.21 -20.12 -15.36
CA PHE A 125 12.45 -20.33 -13.93
C PHE A 125 13.83 -19.83 -13.45
N PHE A 126 14.63 -19.23 -14.35
CA PHE A 126 16.01 -18.81 -14.13
C PHE A 126 16.26 -17.41 -14.69
#